data_AF-A0A820CSB9-F1
#
_entry.id   AF-A0A820CSB9-F1
#
_cell.length_a   1.000
_cell.length_b   1.000
_cell.length_c   1.000
_cell.angle_alpha   90.00
_cell.angle_beta   90.00
_cell.angle_gamma   90.00
#
_symmetry.space_group_name_H-M   'P 1'
#
loop_
_entity.id
_entity.type
_entity.pdbx_description
1 polymer ?
#
loop_
_entity_poly.entity_id
_entity_poly.type
_entity_poly.pdbx_seq_one_letter_code
_entity_poly.pdbx_strand_id
1 'polypeptide(L)'
;PASFAQARIWLDERIRFDPDKPQTAIYNMPFVYRLHSDHTLSIKQLRHALHLTVNKHLSLHTSLHFDTQKNLLMQQVITHEDKNNNDNMFSIIETTYETDEKLNEILHDEKRNPHLFDLAQGLVFRCHIIYHKQISSNHLLSDKDLLIFNFHHALFDFPSMDIFLHDLNQAYTTGQLLYDDNTNLRYLDYAVIEQQMSMTGASMFWLDTLHDCKLDQPLSLPFDRYRLANEHRTGRGTSIS
;
A
#
# COMPACT_ATOMS: atom_id res chain seq x y z
N PRO A 1 1.83 -1.53 18.53
CA PRO A 1 3.08 -1.69 17.75
C PRO A 1 2.74 -2.10 16.32
N ALA A 2 3.56 -1.72 15.34
CA ALA A 2 3.45 -2.22 13.98
C ALA A 2 3.97 -3.67 13.87
N SER A 3 3.56 -4.38 12.83
CA SER A 3 4.12 -5.71 12.51
C SER A 3 5.58 -5.60 12.05
N PHE A 4 6.31 -6.72 12.06
CA PHE A 4 7.68 -6.76 11.55
C PHE A 4 7.74 -6.40 10.05
N ALA A 5 6.73 -6.80 9.27
CA ALA A 5 6.63 -6.45 7.85
C ALA A 5 6.44 -4.95 7.64
N GLN A 6 5.52 -4.31 8.40
CA GLN A 6 5.32 -2.86 8.39
C GLN A 6 6.62 -2.12 8.75
N ALA A 7 7.28 -2.53 9.84
CA ALA A 7 8.51 -1.92 10.31
C ALA A 7 9.63 -2.01 9.27
N ARG A 8 9.79 -3.18 8.63
CA ARG A 8 10.79 -3.38 7.57
C ARG A 8 10.55 -2.46 6.37
N ILE A 9 9.31 -2.41 5.87
CA ILE A 9 8.95 -1.59 4.69
C ILE A 9 9.14 -0.11 4.99
N TRP A 10 8.59 0.37 6.11
CA TRP A 10 8.67 1.78 6.51
C TRP A 10 10.13 2.24 6.70
N LEU A 11 10.98 1.38 7.28
CA LEU A 11 12.40 1.68 7.47
C LEU A 11 13.17 1.63 6.14
N ASP A 12 12.96 0.61 5.32
CA ASP A 12 13.66 0.45 4.04
C ASP A 12 13.33 1.61 3.07
N GLU A 13 12.09 2.09 3.08
CA GLU A 13 11.68 3.27 2.32
C GLU A 13 12.46 4.52 2.75
N ARG A 14 12.51 4.80 4.06
CA ARG A 14 13.24 5.95 4.61
C ARG A 14 14.75 5.88 4.39
N ILE A 15 15.34 4.69 4.42
CA ILE A 15 16.77 4.49 4.15
C ILE A 15 17.11 4.75 2.68
N ARG A 16 16.18 4.44 1.77
CA ARG A 16 16.39 4.60 0.31
C ARG A 16 16.07 6.00 -0.18
N PHE A 17 15.21 6.74 0.51
CA PHE A 17 14.96 8.14 0.21
C PHE A 17 16.13 8.98 0.69
N ASP A 18 17.13 9.07 -0.18
CA ASP A 18 18.21 10.05 -0.11
C ASP A 18 17.63 11.44 -0.41
N PRO A 19 17.70 12.41 0.52
CA PRO A 19 17.20 13.76 0.29
C PRO A 19 17.90 14.48 -0.87
N ASP A 20 19.10 14.03 -1.26
CA ASP A 20 19.90 14.63 -2.33
C ASP A 20 19.64 13.99 -3.71
N LYS A 21 18.74 13.00 -3.79
CA LYS A 21 18.38 12.32 -5.06
C LYS A 21 16.88 12.42 -5.36
N PRO A 22 16.47 12.35 -6.65
CA PRO A 22 15.06 12.24 -7.01
C PRO A 22 14.44 11.00 -6.36
N GLN A 23 13.50 11.22 -5.45
CA GLN A 23 12.81 10.14 -4.76
C GLN A 23 11.87 9.43 -5.74
N THR A 24 11.93 8.10 -5.74
CA THR A 24 11.05 7.23 -6.52
C THR A 24 10.36 6.30 -5.54
N ALA A 25 9.03 6.33 -5.49
CA ALA A 25 8.26 5.37 -4.71
C ALA A 25 8.56 3.95 -5.16
N ILE A 26 8.74 3.06 -4.18
CA ILE A 26 9.05 1.64 -4.40
C ILE A 26 8.03 0.71 -3.73
N TYR A 27 7.16 1.25 -2.89
CA TYR A 27 6.15 0.51 -2.14
C TYR A 27 4.72 0.89 -2.54
N ASN A 28 4.54 1.62 -3.64
CA ASN A 28 3.22 1.77 -4.27
C ASN A 28 2.84 0.45 -4.96
N MET A 29 1.58 0.04 -4.78
CA MET A 29 0.99 -1.16 -5.39
C MET A 29 -0.22 -0.76 -6.24
N PRO A 30 -0.02 -0.24 -7.46
CA PRO A 30 -1.12 0.09 -8.35
C PRO A 30 -1.69 -1.18 -9.00
N PHE A 31 -3.00 -1.37 -8.87
CA PHE A 31 -3.78 -2.39 -9.56
C PHE A 31 -4.68 -1.71 -10.58
N VAL A 32 -4.43 -1.99 -11.85
CA VAL A 32 -5.09 -1.32 -12.98
C VAL A 32 -6.17 -2.22 -13.54
N TYR A 33 -7.38 -1.69 -13.65
CA TYR A 33 -8.55 -2.37 -14.14
C TYR A 33 -9.12 -1.65 -15.35
N ARG A 34 -9.65 -2.45 -16.26
CA ARG A 34 -10.45 -2.01 -17.41
C ARG A 34 -11.71 -2.86 -17.43
N LEU A 35 -12.84 -2.22 -17.69
CA LEU A 35 -14.12 -2.93 -17.79
C LEU A 35 -14.19 -3.71 -19.09
N HIS A 36 -15.00 -4.76 -19.09
CA HIS A 36 -15.35 -5.47 -20.31
C HIS A 36 -16.34 -4.62 -21.14
N SER A 37 -16.32 -4.76 -22.48
CA SER A 37 -17.05 -3.88 -23.42
C SER A 37 -18.57 -3.86 -23.30
N ASP A 38 -19.14 -4.88 -22.67
CA ASP A 38 -20.56 -5.04 -22.39
C ASP A 38 -20.99 -4.49 -21.01
N HIS A 39 -20.04 -3.98 -20.21
CA HIS A 39 -20.28 -3.53 -18.85
C HIS A 39 -20.05 -2.03 -18.68
N THR A 40 -20.78 -1.45 -17.75
CA THR A 40 -20.55 -0.08 -17.28
C THR A 40 -20.52 -0.05 -15.76
N LEU A 41 -19.81 0.92 -15.20
CA LEU A 41 -19.68 1.07 -13.75
C LEU A 41 -20.03 2.49 -13.33
N SER A 42 -21.06 2.62 -12.48
CA SER A 42 -21.47 3.88 -11.87
C SER A 42 -20.46 4.39 -10.84
N ILE A 43 -19.89 5.57 -11.12
CA ILE A 43 -18.93 6.23 -10.22
C ILE A 43 -19.56 6.57 -8.88
N LYS A 44 -20.82 6.98 -8.85
CA LYS A 44 -21.52 7.27 -7.59
C LYS A 44 -21.60 6.03 -6.69
N GLN A 45 -21.96 4.88 -7.26
CA GLN A 45 -22.01 3.62 -6.53
C GLN A 45 -20.61 3.16 -6.10
N LEU A 46 -19.60 3.32 -6.96
CA LEU A 46 -18.21 3.00 -6.63
C LEU A 46 -17.72 3.82 -5.45
N ARG A 47 -17.97 5.14 -5.46
CA ARG A 47 -17.60 6.03 -4.35
C ARG A 47 -18.21 5.55 -3.04
N HIS A 48 -19.51 5.29 -3.03
CA HIS A 48 -20.19 4.77 -1.84
C HIS A 48 -19.62 3.43 -1.36
N ALA A 49 -19.41 2.50 -2.30
CA ALA A 49 -18.87 1.17 -2.01
C ALA A 49 -17.44 1.22 -1.44
N LEU A 50 -16.59 2.11 -1.97
CA LEU A 50 -15.23 2.32 -1.47
C LEU A 50 -15.24 2.86 -0.03
N HIS A 51 -16.14 3.80 0.29
CA HIS A 51 -16.27 4.30 1.67
C HIS A 51 -16.62 3.17 2.64
N LEU A 52 -17.60 2.33 2.29
CA LEU A 52 -17.95 1.17 3.12
C LEU A 52 -16.78 0.20 3.28
N THR A 53 -16.10 -0.10 2.18
CA THR A 53 -14.99 -1.08 2.16
C THR A 53 -13.79 -0.58 2.97
N VAL A 54 -13.38 0.68 2.79
CA VAL A 54 -12.27 1.28 3.55
C VAL A 54 -12.61 1.34 5.03
N ASN A 55 -13.86 1.70 5.39
CA ASN A 55 -14.28 1.75 6.80
C ASN A 55 -14.33 0.36 7.44
N LYS A 56 -14.69 -0.70 6.70
CA LYS A 56 -14.66 -2.08 7.20
C LYS A 56 -13.23 -2.54 7.50
N HIS A 57 -12.26 -2.16 6.66
CA HIS A 57 -10.87 -2.63 6.74
C HIS A 57 -9.95 -1.61 7.41
N LEU A 58 -9.72 -1.77 8.72
CA LEU A 58 -8.93 -0.84 9.53
C LEU A 58 -7.52 -0.56 8.99
N SER A 59 -6.88 -1.54 8.35
CA SER A 59 -5.56 -1.36 7.74
C SER A 59 -5.52 -0.24 6.68
N LEU A 60 -6.63 -0.02 5.96
CA LEU A 60 -6.72 0.97 4.88
C LEU A 60 -6.84 2.42 5.35
N HIS A 61 -6.97 2.63 6.66
CA HIS A 61 -7.00 3.94 7.30
C HIS A 61 -6.19 3.94 8.60
N THR A 62 -5.13 3.12 8.65
CA THR A 62 -4.19 3.07 9.77
C THR A 62 -2.94 3.89 9.45
N SER A 63 -2.55 4.77 10.37
CA SER A 63 -1.30 5.49 10.31
C SER A 63 -0.13 4.71 10.89
N LEU A 64 1.08 5.01 10.43
CA LEU A 64 2.35 4.49 10.95
C LEU A 64 3.24 5.65 11.39
N HIS A 65 3.63 5.65 12.66
CA HIS A 65 4.47 6.67 13.27
C HIS A 65 5.53 6.05 14.16
N PHE A 66 6.73 6.62 14.16
CA PHE A 66 7.83 6.13 14.97
C PHE A 66 7.82 6.79 16.35
N ASP A 67 7.70 5.98 17.40
CA ASP A 67 7.79 6.43 18.79
C ASP A 67 9.27 6.40 19.21
N THR A 68 9.87 7.58 19.36
CA THR A 68 11.29 7.74 19.72
C THR A 68 11.59 7.34 21.17
N GLN A 69 10.60 7.40 22.06
CA GLN A 69 10.78 7.00 23.46
C GLN A 69 10.81 5.48 23.59
N LYS A 70 9.96 4.80 22.81
CA LYS A 70 9.90 3.32 22.78
C LYS A 70 10.85 2.70 21.77
N ASN A 71 11.44 3.51 20.88
CA ASN A 71 12.26 3.06 19.76
C ASN A 71 11.54 2.01 18.89
N LEU A 72 10.25 2.22 18.65
CA LEU A 72 9.37 1.28 17.95
C LEU A 72 8.47 2.00 16.96
N LEU A 73 8.20 1.33 15.83
CA LEU A 73 7.15 1.76 14.92
C LEU A 73 5.79 1.40 15.53
N MET A 74 4.93 2.40 15.63
CA MET A 74 3.59 2.31 16.17
C MET A 74 2.57 2.49 15.05
N GLN A 75 1.38 1.94 15.27
CA GLN A 75 0.26 2.05 14.36
C GLN A 75 -0.95 2.61 15.11
N GLN A 76 -1.75 3.42 14.43
CA GLN A 76 -2.99 4.00 14.97
C GLN A 76 -4.06 4.00 13.90
N VAL A 77 -5.24 3.48 14.23
CA VAL A 77 -6.41 3.58 13.36
C VAL A 77 -6.88 5.03 13.38
N ILE A 78 -7.01 5.63 12.20
CA ILE A 78 -7.47 7.01 12.05
C ILE A 78 -8.98 7.02 11.95
N THR A 79 -9.63 7.69 12.88
CA THR A 79 -11.09 7.82 12.92
C THR A 79 -11.55 9.12 12.24
N HIS A 80 -12.87 9.27 12.05
CA HIS A 80 -13.45 10.52 11.57
C HIS A 80 -13.19 11.70 12.53
N GLU A 81 -13.13 11.44 13.84
CA GLU A 81 -12.83 12.45 14.86
C GLU A 81 -11.41 12.99 14.72
N ASP A 82 -10.44 12.10 14.46
CA ASP A 82 -9.02 12.47 14.24
C ASP A 82 -8.83 13.41 13.04
N LYS A 83 -9.76 13.40 12.07
CA LYS A 83 -9.74 14.27 10.88
C LYS A 83 -10.65 15.49 10.97
N ASN A 84 -11.05 15.92 12.17
CA ASN A 84 -12.01 17.03 12.37
C ASN A 84 -13.32 16.83 11.57
N ASN A 85 -13.85 15.60 11.55
CA ASN A 85 -15.03 15.20 10.75
C ASN A 85 -14.85 15.35 9.23
N ASN A 86 -13.61 15.31 8.72
CA ASN A 86 -13.36 15.14 7.31
C ASN A 86 -13.41 13.64 6.95
N ASP A 87 -14.40 13.27 6.14
CA ASP A 87 -14.65 11.88 5.71
C ASP A 87 -13.62 11.33 4.71
N ASN A 88 -12.64 12.13 4.30
CA ASN A 88 -11.61 11.70 3.34
C ASN A 88 -10.58 10.78 4.00
N MET A 89 -10.96 9.52 4.23
CA MET A 89 -10.04 8.44 4.66
C MET A 89 -9.07 8.02 3.55
N PHE A 90 -9.44 8.25 2.30
CA PHE A 90 -8.65 7.95 1.11
C PHE A 90 -8.90 9.03 0.04
N SER A 91 -8.07 9.06 -1.01
CA SER A 91 -8.26 9.99 -2.13
C SER A 91 -8.91 9.30 -3.33
N ILE A 92 -9.83 10.03 -3.99
CA ILE A 92 -10.34 9.66 -5.31
C ILE A 92 -9.97 10.79 -6.26
N ILE A 93 -9.16 10.49 -7.26
CA ILE A 93 -8.78 11.45 -8.29
C ILE A 93 -9.34 11.04 -9.65
N GLU A 94 -9.59 12.03 -10.48
CA GLU A 94 -10.19 11.87 -11.79
C GLU A 94 -9.31 12.60 -12.80
N THR A 95 -8.87 11.90 -13.85
CA THR A 95 -8.13 12.51 -14.96
C THR A 95 -8.66 12.02 -16.30
N THR A 96 -8.21 12.66 -17.38
CA THR A 96 -8.52 12.24 -18.74
C THR A 96 -7.24 11.88 -19.48
N TYR A 97 -7.35 11.01 -20.47
CA TYR A 97 -6.30 10.74 -21.44
C TYR A 97 -6.84 10.77 -22.86
N GLU A 98 -5.95 11.09 -23.81
CA GLU A 98 -6.25 11.12 -25.24
C GLU A 98 -5.19 10.40 -26.10
N THR A 99 -4.01 10.14 -25.55
CA THR A 99 -2.92 9.42 -26.22
C THR A 99 -2.32 8.36 -25.29
N ASP A 100 -1.65 7.37 -25.89
CA ASP A 100 -0.95 6.33 -25.14
C ASP A 100 0.21 6.89 -24.32
N GLU A 101 0.89 7.94 -24.80
CA GLU A 101 1.93 8.64 -24.04
C GLU A 101 1.36 9.21 -22.74
N LYS A 102 0.19 9.87 -22.81
CA LYS A 102 -0.42 10.45 -21.61
C LYS A 102 -0.87 9.38 -20.63
N LEU A 103 -1.41 8.27 -21.13
CA LEU A 103 -1.76 7.14 -20.30
C LEU A 103 -0.53 6.54 -19.62
N ASN A 104 0.57 6.37 -20.35
CA ASN A 104 1.84 5.86 -19.82
C ASN A 104 2.43 6.80 -18.76
N GLU A 105 2.36 8.12 -18.95
CA GLU A 105 2.75 9.09 -17.91
C GLU A 105 1.96 8.88 -16.62
N ILE A 106 0.63 8.74 -16.72
CA ILE A 106 -0.24 8.53 -15.56
C ILE A 106 0.13 7.23 -14.84
N LEU A 107 0.28 6.14 -15.58
CA LEU A 107 0.65 4.84 -15.01
C LEU A 107 2.05 4.87 -14.36
N HIS A 108 2.99 5.61 -14.95
CA HIS A 108 4.32 5.80 -14.39
C HIS A 108 4.28 6.61 -13.09
N ASP A 109 3.48 7.67 -13.05
CA ASP A 109 3.26 8.48 -11.85
C ASP A 109 2.65 7.67 -10.72
N GLU A 110 1.56 6.93 -10.96
CA GLU A 110 0.93 6.05 -9.95
C GLU A 110 1.93 5.06 -9.33
N LYS A 111 2.85 4.54 -10.14
CA LYS A 111 3.85 3.58 -9.68
C LYS A 111 5.00 4.22 -8.88
N ARG A 112 5.40 5.45 -9.20
CA ARG A 112 6.72 5.99 -8.81
C ARG A 112 6.67 7.30 -8.05
N ASN A 113 5.53 7.96 -7.97
CA ASN A 113 5.40 9.21 -7.27
C ASN A 113 5.44 8.96 -5.74
N PRO A 114 6.43 9.53 -5.02
CA PRO A 114 6.59 9.33 -3.58
C PRO A 114 5.59 10.12 -2.73
N HIS A 115 4.78 11.00 -3.35
CA HIS A 115 3.85 11.88 -2.65
C HIS A 115 2.40 11.40 -2.71
N LEU A 116 2.14 10.21 -3.23
CA LEU A 116 0.76 9.68 -3.35
C LEU A 116 0.15 9.27 -2.01
N PHE A 117 1.01 8.93 -1.03
CA PHE A 117 0.61 8.41 0.26
C PHE A 117 1.26 9.19 1.40
N ASP A 118 0.51 9.33 2.50
CA ASP A 118 1.02 9.85 3.76
C ASP A 118 0.68 8.86 4.87
N LEU A 119 1.65 8.02 5.20
CA LEU A 119 1.52 6.98 6.21
C LEU A 119 1.33 7.58 7.61
N ALA A 120 1.85 8.79 7.89
CA ALA A 120 1.68 9.40 9.20
C ALA A 120 0.22 9.86 9.42
N GLN A 121 -0.52 10.13 8.35
CA GLN A 121 -1.93 10.51 8.37
C GLN A 121 -2.90 9.36 8.04
N GLY A 122 -2.39 8.14 7.84
CA GLY A 122 -3.20 6.99 7.45
C GLY A 122 -3.78 7.10 6.03
N LEU A 123 -3.21 7.96 5.17
CA LEU A 123 -3.58 8.08 3.76
C LEU A 123 -2.79 7.03 2.95
N VAL A 124 -3.25 5.79 3.01
CA VAL A 124 -2.52 4.60 2.51
C VAL A 124 -3.21 3.90 1.33
N PHE A 125 -4.38 4.40 0.94
CA PHE A 125 -5.16 3.93 -0.20
C PHE A 125 -5.62 5.12 -1.04
N ARG A 126 -5.68 4.91 -2.36
CA ARG A 126 -6.29 5.84 -3.30
C ARG A 126 -6.92 5.12 -4.49
N CYS A 127 -7.89 5.79 -5.08
CA CYS A 127 -8.58 5.38 -6.29
C CYS A 127 -8.34 6.44 -7.39
N HIS A 128 -7.85 6.02 -8.54
CA HIS A 128 -7.68 6.90 -9.70
C HIS A 128 -8.58 6.43 -10.84
N ILE A 129 -9.52 7.28 -11.21
CA ILE A 129 -10.42 7.09 -12.35
C ILE A 129 -9.84 7.85 -13.54
N ILE A 130 -9.63 7.16 -14.65
CA ILE A 130 -9.01 7.74 -15.85
C ILE A 130 -10.00 7.59 -17.01
N TYR A 131 -10.57 8.71 -17.46
CA TYR A 131 -11.53 8.71 -18.56
C TYR A 131 -10.85 8.86 -19.92
N HIS A 132 -11.33 8.11 -20.90
CA HIS A 132 -11.00 8.40 -22.30
C HIS A 132 -11.79 9.62 -22.78
N LYS A 133 -11.09 10.68 -23.21
CA LYS A 133 -11.66 12.02 -23.49
C LYS A 133 -12.88 12.03 -24.43
N GLN A 134 -12.96 11.07 -25.35
CA GLN A 134 -14.02 11.02 -26.38
C GLN A 134 -15.32 10.34 -25.94
N ILE A 135 -15.40 9.71 -24.76
CA ILE A 135 -16.53 8.86 -24.36
C ILE A 135 -17.20 9.32 -23.05
N SER A 136 -16.55 10.22 -22.30
CA SER A 136 -16.97 10.56 -20.93
C SER A 136 -18.45 10.96 -20.86
N SER A 137 -19.26 10.00 -20.38
CA SER A 137 -20.58 10.28 -19.85
C SER A 137 -20.40 10.75 -18.42
N ASN A 138 -21.15 11.78 -18.01
CA ASN A 138 -21.15 12.20 -16.62
C ASN A 138 -21.66 11.01 -15.78
N HIS A 139 -20.75 10.31 -15.08
CA HIS A 139 -20.98 9.34 -14.00
C HIS A 139 -20.96 7.82 -14.31
N LEU A 140 -20.65 7.37 -15.53
CA LEU A 140 -20.43 5.93 -15.83
C LEU A 140 -19.05 5.70 -16.47
N LEU A 141 -18.34 4.68 -16.01
CA LEU A 141 -17.15 4.13 -16.69
C LEU A 141 -17.55 3.06 -17.71
N SER A 142 -16.75 3.00 -18.77
CA SER A 142 -16.83 2.06 -19.89
C SER A 142 -15.52 1.28 -20.05
N ASP A 143 -15.42 0.44 -21.08
CA ASP A 143 -14.24 -0.36 -21.41
C ASP A 143 -13.04 0.45 -21.90
N LYS A 144 -13.23 1.71 -22.29
CA LYS A 144 -12.11 2.60 -22.64
C LYS A 144 -11.57 3.37 -21.45
N ASP A 145 -12.31 3.40 -20.34
CA ASP A 145 -11.87 4.04 -19.12
C ASP A 145 -11.01 3.06 -18.30
N LEU A 146 -10.19 3.59 -17.40
CA LEU A 146 -9.38 2.80 -16.49
C LEU A 146 -9.69 3.19 -15.05
N LEU A 147 -9.59 2.20 -14.18
CA LEU A 147 -9.70 2.35 -12.74
C LEU A 147 -8.44 1.80 -12.11
N ILE A 148 -7.79 2.59 -11.26
CA ILE A 148 -6.60 2.18 -10.53
C ILE A 148 -6.91 2.20 -9.05
N PHE A 149 -6.72 1.07 -8.39
CA PHE A 149 -6.64 1.01 -6.93
C PHE A 149 -5.17 0.94 -6.56
N ASN A 150 -4.69 1.94 -5.83
CA ASN A 150 -3.29 2.01 -5.44
C ASN A 150 -3.20 2.02 -3.92
N PHE A 151 -2.32 1.17 -3.41
CA PHE A 151 -2.13 0.96 -1.99
C PHE A 151 -0.67 1.15 -1.64
N HIS A 152 -0.41 1.58 -0.41
CA HIS A 152 0.92 1.48 0.14
C HIS A 152 1.19 0.08 0.70
N HIS A 153 2.25 -0.58 0.25
CA HIS A 153 2.54 -1.99 0.57
C HIS A 153 2.70 -2.28 2.08
N ALA A 154 3.06 -1.28 2.88
CA ALA A 154 3.11 -1.45 4.33
C ALA A 154 1.74 -1.81 4.95
N LEU A 155 0.62 -1.53 4.26
CA LEU A 155 -0.75 -1.74 4.77
C LEU A 155 -1.56 -2.71 3.90
N PHE A 156 -0.97 -3.27 2.84
CA PHE A 156 -1.67 -4.12 1.87
C PHE A 156 -0.73 -5.14 1.23
N ASP A 157 -1.27 -6.31 0.87
CA ASP A 157 -0.56 -7.37 0.16
C ASP A 157 -1.40 -7.96 -0.97
N PHE A 158 -0.81 -8.88 -1.75
CA PHE A 158 -1.52 -9.50 -2.88
C PHE A 158 -2.76 -10.29 -2.45
N PRO A 159 -2.72 -11.18 -1.43
CA PRO A 159 -3.91 -11.88 -0.96
C PRO A 159 -5.03 -10.96 -0.47
N SER A 160 -4.70 -9.79 0.10
CA SER A 160 -5.68 -8.79 0.52
C SER A 160 -6.53 -8.26 -0.65
N MET A 161 -6.06 -8.35 -1.89
CA MET A 161 -6.81 -7.90 -3.07
C MET A 161 -8.10 -8.71 -3.27
N ASP A 162 -8.07 -10.02 -3.06
CA ASP A 162 -9.25 -10.87 -3.24
C ASP A 162 -10.34 -10.50 -2.22
N ILE A 163 -9.93 -10.23 -0.97
CA ILE A 163 -10.81 -9.78 0.11
C ILE A 163 -11.39 -8.40 -0.22
N PHE A 164 -10.52 -7.47 -0.65
CA PHE A 164 -10.92 -6.12 -1.01
C PHE A 164 -11.95 -6.10 -2.14
N LEU A 165 -11.72 -6.84 -3.22
CA LEU A 165 -12.63 -6.90 -4.37
C LEU A 165 -13.94 -7.60 -4.02
N HIS A 166 -13.90 -8.66 -3.20
CA HIS A 166 -15.10 -9.33 -2.73
C HIS A 166 -16.02 -8.37 -1.98
N ASP A 167 -15.47 -7.68 -0.98
CA ASP A 167 -16.22 -6.70 -0.19
C ASP A 167 -16.66 -5.51 -1.03
N LEU A 168 -15.77 -4.98 -1.88
CA LEU A 168 -16.12 -3.87 -2.77
C LEU A 168 -17.29 -4.25 -3.69
N ASN A 169 -17.29 -5.45 -4.25
CA ASN A 169 -18.36 -5.92 -5.11
C ASN A 169 -19.70 -6.08 -4.36
N GLN A 170 -19.65 -6.60 -3.13
CA GLN A 170 -20.84 -6.68 -2.28
C GLN A 170 -21.38 -5.28 -1.95
N ALA A 171 -20.50 -4.38 -1.50
CA ALA A 171 -20.83 -2.99 -1.17
C ALA A 171 -21.40 -2.24 -2.37
N TYR A 172 -20.85 -2.50 -3.56
CA TYR A 172 -21.29 -1.90 -4.81
C TYR A 172 -22.68 -2.40 -5.23
N THR A 173 -22.90 -3.70 -5.18
CA THR A 173 -24.14 -4.34 -5.67
C THR A 173 -25.32 -4.09 -4.72
N THR A 174 -25.07 -4.12 -3.41
CA THR A 174 -26.13 -4.07 -2.39
C THR A 174 -26.25 -2.71 -1.70
N GLY A 175 -25.24 -1.84 -1.84
CA GLY A 175 -25.15 -0.58 -1.12
C GLY A 175 -24.78 -0.74 0.37
N GLN A 176 -24.46 -1.96 0.82
CA GLN A 176 -24.18 -2.29 2.22
C GLN A 176 -23.05 -3.34 2.31
N LEU A 177 -22.37 -3.38 3.46
CA LEU A 177 -21.46 -4.46 3.81
C LEU A 177 -22.00 -5.20 5.01
N LEU A 178 -22.01 -6.53 4.91
CA LEU A 178 -22.23 -7.37 6.07
C LEU A 178 -20.94 -7.40 6.89
N TYR A 179 -21.06 -7.02 8.15
CA TYR A 179 -20.04 -7.30 9.15
C TYR A 179 -20.27 -8.74 9.59
N ASP A 180 -19.34 -9.63 9.25
CA ASP A 180 -19.31 -10.92 9.91
C ASP A 180 -18.69 -10.70 11.28
N ASP A 181 -19.55 -10.62 12.31
CA ASP A 181 -19.15 -10.51 13.72
C ASP A 181 -18.18 -11.64 14.15
N ASN A 182 -17.98 -12.69 13.33
CA ASN A 182 -17.06 -13.79 13.61
C ASN A 182 -15.61 -13.56 13.15
N THR A 183 -15.29 -12.45 12.46
CA THR A 183 -13.88 -12.09 12.15
C THR A 183 -13.24 -11.35 13.34
N ASN A 184 -13.08 -12.08 14.45
CA ASN A 184 -12.57 -11.54 15.71
C ASN A 184 -11.11 -11.07 15.65
N LEU A 185 -10.33 -11.51 14.65
CA LEU A 185 -8.92 -11.17 14.53
C LEU A 185 -8.70 -10.18 13.38
N ARG A 186 -8.32 -8.95 13.71
CA ARG A 186 -7.93 -7.92 12.76
C ARG A 186 -6.42 -7.92 12.57
N TYR A 187 -5.94 -7.27 11.52
CA TYR A 187 -4.50 -7.14 11.28
C TYR A 187 -3.74 -6.49 12.45
N LEU A 188 -4.39 -5.54 13.14
CA LEU A 188 -3.79 -4.91 14.32
C LEU A 188 -3.58 -5.92 15.47
N ASP A 189 -4.52 -6.84 15.65
CA ASP A 189 -4.40 -7.91 16.64
C ASP A 189 -3.28 -8.88 16.25
N TYR A 190 -3.21 -9.24 14.96
CA TYR A 190 -2.09 -10.03 14.41
C TYR A 190 -0.74 -9.38 14.73
N ALA A 191 -0.59 -8.07 14.51
CA ALA A 191 0.66 -7.37 14.76
C ALA A 191 1.06 -7.37 16.25
N VAL A 192 0.10 -7.30 17.17
CA VAL A 192 0.36 -7.43 18.61
C VAL A 192 0.80 -8.84 18.97
N ILE A 193 0.11 -9.86 18.43
CA ILE A 193 0.46 -11.26 18.67
C ILE A 193 1.86 -11.55 18.13
N GLU A 194 2.18 -11.14 16.90
CA GLU A 194 3.48 -11.32 16.26
C GLU A 194 4.62 -10.75 17.12
N GLN A 195 4.43 -9.57 17.70
CA GLN A 195 5.40 -8.94 18.59
C GLN A 195 5.61 -9.68 19.92
N GLN A 196 4.65 -10.49 20.35
CA GLN A 196 4.74 -11.30 21.57
C GLN A 196 5.26 -12.71 21.31
N MET A 197 5.34 -13.16 20.05
CA MET A 197 5.84 -14.49 19.72
C MET A 197 7.33 -14.60 20.05
N SER A 198 7.72 -15.70 20.72
CA SER A 198 9.12 -16.00 20.94
C SER A 198 9.77 -16.41 19.61
N MET A 199 10.70 -15.58 19.15
CA MET A 199 11.47 -15.85 17.93
C MET A 199 12.76 -16.63 18.20
N THR A 200 13.10 -16.95 19.45
CA THR A 200 14.40 -17.52 19.84
C THR A 200 14.76 -18.78 19.07
N GLY A 201 13.82 -19.73 18.93
CA GLY A 201 14.06 -20.97 18.19
C GLY A 201 14.34 -20.72 16.70
N ALA A 202 13.55 -19.86 16.07
CA ALA A 202 13.75 -19.47 14.68
C ALA A 202 15.07 -18.71 14.47
N SER A 203 15.40 -17.79 15.39
CA SER A 203 16.66 -17.04 15.37
C SER A 203 17.87 -17.96 15.48
N MET A 204 17.86 -18.91 16.43
CA MET A 204 18.93 -19.90 16.57
C MET A 204 19.08 -20.76 15.31
N PHE A 205 17.95 -21.23 14.75
CA PHE A 205 17.96 -22.00 13.52
C PHE A 205 18.57 -21.22 12.35
N TRP A 206 18.17 -19.96 12.15
CA TRP A 206 18.70 -19.15 11.04
C TRP A 206 20.14 -18.71 11.25
N LEU A 207 20.57 -18.47 12.50
CA LEU A 207 21.98 -18.22 12.80
C LEU A 207 22.85 -19.42 12.46
N ASP A 208 22.43 -20.63 12.84
CA ASP A 208 23.14 -21.86 12.51
C ASP A 208 23.08 -22.15 11.00
N THR A 209 21.92 -22.00 10.37
CA THR A 209 21.75 -22.27 8.93
C THR A 209 22.58 -21.33 8.06
N LEU A 210 22.74 -20.06 8.48
CA LEU A 210 23.40 -19.02 7.69
C LEU A 210 24.81 -18.68 8.20
N HIS A 211 25.37 -19.44 9.15
CA HIS A 211 26.66 -19.08 9.79
C HIS A 211 27.83 -18.97 8.80
N ASP A 212 27.84 -19.83 7.78
CA ASP A 212 28.87 -19.83 6.72
C ASP A 212 28.48 -18.98 5.50
N CYS A 213 27.28 -18.37 5.50
CA CYS A 213 26.87 -17.50 4.41
C CYS A 213 27.64 -16.18 4.48
N LYS A 214 28.38 -15.88 3.41
CA LYS A 214 29.05 -14.59 3.22
C LYS A 214 28.05 -13.51 2.83
N LEU A 215 27.27 -13.03 3.80
CA LEU A 215 26.21 -12.02 3.59
C LEU A 215 26.75 -10.67 3.09
N ASP A 216 28.04 -10.42 3.27
CA ASP A 216 28.79 -9.28 2.75
C ASP A 216 29.17 -9.43 1.26
N GLN A 217 29.11 -10.65 0.71
CA GLN A 217 29.39 -10.93 -0.69
C GLN A 217 28.08 -10.98 -1.49
N PRO A 218 27.83 -10.03 -2.41
CA PRO A 218 26.66 -10.09 -3.25
C PRO A 218 26.72 -11.33 -4.14
N LEU A 219 25.55 -11.93 -4.42
CA LEU A 219 25.44 -13.00 -5.39
C LEU A 219 26.00 -12.53 -6.74
N SER A 220 26.83 -13.37 -7.37
CA SER A 220 27.34 -13.13 -8.71
C SER A 220 26.21 -13.39 -9.72
N LEU A 221 25.43 -12.36 -9.97
CA LEU A 221 24.45 -12.34 -11.06
C LEU A 221 25.05 -11.60 -12.25
N PRO A 222 24.63 -11.90 -13.50
CA PRO A 222 25.09 -11.18 -14.68
C PRO A 222 24.50 -9.76 -14.69
N PHE A 223 25.13 -8.84 -13.97
CA PHE A 223 24.70 -7.44 -13.91
C PHE A 223 25.23 -6.64 -15.11
N ASP A 224 24.36 -5.89 -15.78
CA ASP A 224 24.77 -4.93 -16.82
C ASP A 224 25.48 -3.69 -16.24
N ARG A 225 25.29 -3.42 -14.94
CA ARG A 225 25.88 -2.29 -14.23
C ARG A 225 26.36 -2.72 -12.85
N TYR A 226 27.60 -2.37 -12.53
CA TYR A 226 28.16 -2.58 -11.19
C TYR A 226 27.74 -1.46 -10.24
N ARG A 227 27.50 -1.80 -8.98
CA ARG A 227 27.19 -0.81 -7.93
C ARG A 227 28.41 0.11 -7.74
N LEU A 228 28.19 1.42 -7.71
CA LEU A 228 29.24 2.40 -7.42
C LEU A 228 29.66 2.27 -5.95
N ALA A 229 30.97 2.24 -5.69
CA ALA A 229 31.54 2.04 -4.34
C ALA A 229 31.09 3.08 -3.29
N ASN A 230 30.59 4.23 -3.72
CA ASN A 230 30.17 5.34 -2.86
C ASN A 230 28.66 5.37 -2.57
N GLU A 231 27.87 4.41 -3.07
CA GLU A 231 26.45 4.29 -2.68
C GLU A 231 26.33 3.55 -1.35
N HIS A 232 26.59 4.27 -0.25
CA HIS A 232 26.24 3.81 1.08
C HIS A 232 24.71 3.75 1.19
N ARG A 233 24.11 2.56 1.30
CA ARG A 233 22.81 2.48 1.95
C ARG A 233 23.03 2.88 3.41
N THR A 234 22.29 3.85 3.91
CA THR A 234 22.40 4.35 5.29
C THR A 234 22.02 3.30 6.36
N GLY A 235 21.62 2.09 5.96
CA GLY A 235 21.44 0.95 6.85
C GLY A 235 22.69 0.06 6.93
N ARG A 236 23.55 0.28 7.94
CA ARG A 236 24.31 -0.84 8.53
C ARG A 236 23.33 -1.62 9.41
N GLY A 237 22.81 -2.73 8.92
CA GLY A 237 22.12 -3.69 9.77
C GLY A 237 23.16 -4.32 10.71
N THR A 238 23.18 -3.93 11.98
CA THR A 238 23.92 -4.64 13.01
C THR A 238 23.03 -5.76 13.53
N SER A 239 23.47 -7.02 13.38
CA SER A 239 22.93 -8.09 14.22
C SER A 239 23.33 -7.80 15.65
N ILE A 240 22.36 -7.62 16.54
CA ILE A 240 22.65 -7.67 17.98
C ILE A 240 22.84 -9.15 18.29
N SER A 241 24.10 -9.56 18.44
CA SER A 241 24.49 -10.81 19.11
C SER A 241 24.31 -10.68 20.61
#